data_AF-A0A3M1I6Y9-F1
#
_entry.id   AF-A0A3M1I6Y9-F1
#
_cell.length_a   1.000
_cell.length_b   1.000
_cell.length_c   1.000
_cell.angle_alpha   90.00
_cell.angle_beta   90.00
_cell.angle_gamma   90.00
#
_symmetry.space_group_name_H-M   'P 1'
#
loop_
_entity.id
_entity.type
_entity.pdbx_description
1 polymer ?
#
loop_
_entity_poly.entity_id
_entity_poly.type
_entity_poly.pdbx_seq_one_letter_code
_entity_poly.pdbx_strand_id
1 'polypeptide(L)' 'TQGFVPNVVFPTGIVPRGDSLWVYYGAADESCGVVELSLPEVLEACRPPAGG' A
#
# COMPACT_ATOMS: atom_id res chain seq x y z
N THR A 1 -11.31 0.47 9.99
CA THR A 1 -10.67 -0.39 11.02
C THR A 1 -10.93 0.23 12.38
N GLN A 2 -11.12 -0.58 13.43
CA GLN A 2 -11.11 -0.10 14.81
C GLN A 2 -9.67 -0.18 15.35
N GLY A 3 -9.28 0.72 16.25
CA GLY A 3 -7.93 0.79 16.85
C GLY A 3 -7.66 2.18 17.43
N PHE A 4 -6.44 2.40 17.92
CA PHE A 4 -6.02 3.66 18.55
C PHE A 4 -6.33 4.91 17.71
N VAL A 5 -6.06 4.87 16.39
CA VAL A 5 -6.48 5.91 15.45
C VAL A 5 -7.28 5.27 14.31
N PRO A 6 -8.63 5.25 14.38
CA PRO A 6 -9.43 4.57 13.38
C PRO A 6 -9.28 5.20 11.98
N ASN A 7 -9.40 4.36 10.96
CA ASN A 7 -9.33 4.74 9.53
C ASN A 7 -7.95 5.23 9.04
N VAL A 8 -6.88 4.92 9.79
CA VAL A 8 -5.51 5.09 9.30
C VAL A 8 -5.00 3.81 8.64
N VAL A 9 -4.39 3.97 7.47
CA VAL A 9 -3.54 2.99 6.80
C VAL A 9 -2.24 3.71 6.46
N PHE A 10 -1.13 3.24 7.03
CA PHE A 10 0.16 3.90 6.89
C PHE A 10 1.21 2.91 6.37
N PRO A 11 1.52 2.89 5.05
CA PRO A 11 2.53 2.00 4.49
C PRO A 11 3.93 2.35 5.02
N THR A 12 4.68 1.34 5.48
CA THR A 12 6.00 1.52 6.12
C THR A 12 7.11 0.68 5.51
N GLY A 13 6.78 -0.40 4.79
CA GLY A 13 7.77 -1.28 4.18
C GLY A 13 7.25 -1.94 2.92
N ILE A 14 8.15 -2.20 1.97
CA ILE A 14 7.85 -2.86 0.70
C ILE A 14 8.89 -3.95 0.44
N VAL A 15 8.44 -5.16 0.08
CA VAL A 15 9.28 -6.27 -0.38
C VAL A 15 8.88 -6.63 -1.82
N PRO A 16 9.72 -6.31 -2.82
CA PRO A 16 9.47 -6.69 -4.21
C PRO A 16 9.61 -8.20 -4.44
N ARG A 17 8.73 -8.77 -5.26
CA ARG A 17 8.69 -10.20 -5.61
C ARG A 17 8.30 -10.39 -7.08
N GLY A 18 9.23 -10.11 -8.00
CA GLY A 18 8.94 -10.12 -9.43
C GLY A 18 7.94 -9.02 -9.76
N ASP A 19 6.81 -9.40 -10.37
CA ASP A 19 5.72 -8.46 -10.71
C ASP A 19 4.75 -8.20 -9.55
N SER A 20 4.99 -8.80 -8.37
CA SER A 20 4.23 -8.55 -7.15
C SER A 20 5.01 -7.70 -6.14
N LEU A 21 4.31 -6.90 -5.35
CA LEU A 21 4.82 -6.14 -4.21
C LEU A 21 4.12 -6.61 -2.95
N TRP A 22 4.87 -6.97 -1.92
CA TRP A 22 4.33 -7.09 -0.57
C TRP A 22 4.50 -5.76 0.15
N VAL A 23 3.40 -5.09 0.46
CA VAL A 23 3.39 -3.79 1.16
C VAL A 23 2.94 -4.01 2.59
N TYR A 24 3.84 -3.75 3.53
CA TYR A 24 3.56 -3.73 4.96
C TYR A 24 3.06 -2.35 5.37
N TYR A 25 1.98 -2.33 6.15
CA TYR A 25 1.34 -1.09 6.59
C TYR A 25 0.88 -1.18 8.05
N GLY A 26 0.93 -0.06 8.74
CA GLY A 26 0.22 0.14 10.01
C GLY A 26 -1.27 0.32 9.76
N ALA A 27 -2.11 -0.39 10.52
CA ALA A 27 -3.55 -0.32 10.49
C ALA A 27 -4.08 0.22 11.82
N ALA A 28 -4.77 1.35 11.75
CA ALA A 28 -5.34 2.05 12.89
C ALA A 28 -4.38 2.36 14.06
N ASP A 29 -3.10 2.62 13.76
CA ASP A 29 -2.01 2.85 14.71
C ASP A 29 -1.88 1.76 15.81
N GLU A 30 -2.32 0.55 15.51
CA GLU A 30 -2.40 -0.53 16.51
C GLU A 30 -1.95 -1.88 15.98
N SER A 31 -2.21 -2.18 14.72
CA SER A 31 -1.84 -3.45 14.09
C SER A 31 -0.93 -3.24 12.89
N CYS A 32 -0.17 -4.27 12.52
CA CYS A 32 0.55 -4.32 11.26
C CYS A 32 -0.12 -5.33 10.32
N GLY A 33 -0.32 -4.93 9.06
CA GLY A 33 -0.82 -5.78 7.99
C GLY A 33 0.15 -5.87 6.83
N VAL A 34 -0.11 -6.82 5.93
CA VAL A 34 0.58 -6.95 4.64
C VAL A 34 -0.45 -7.19 3.55
N VAL A 35 -0.23 -6.60 2.38
CA VAL A 35 -1.03 -6.84 1.17
C VAL A 35 -0.11 -7.12 0.00
N GLU A 36 -0.53 -8.00 -0.90
CA GLU A 36 0.14 -8.22 -2.19
C GLU A 36 -0.53 -7.36 -3.26
N LEU A 37 0.27 -6.59 -4.00
CA LEU A 37 -0.16 -5.74 -5.11
C LEU A 37 0.61 -6.08 -6.39
N SER A 38 0.01 -5.83 -7.55
CA SER A 38 0.69 -5.91 -8.84
C SER A 38 1.55 -4.66 -9.08
N LEU A 39 2.85 -4.83 -9.32
CA LEU A 39 3.78 -3.73 -9.63
C LEU A 39 3.36 -2.99 -10.93
N PRO A 40 3.04 -3.66 -12.04
CA PRO A 40 2.57 -2.98 -13.25
C PRO A 40 1.33 -2.10 -13.00
N GLU A 41 0.37 -2.58 -12.22
CA GLU A 41 -0.86 -1.83 -11.90
C GLU A 41 -0.57 -0.60 -11.02
N VAL A 42 0.30 -0.75 -10.02
CA VAL A 42 0.73 0.38 -9.18
C VAL A 42 1.44 1.45 -10.01
N LEU A 43 2.33 1.05 -10.91
CA LEU A 43 3.02 1.99 -11.80
C LEU A 43 2.06 2.70 -12.75
N GLU A 44 1.06 1.99 -13.28
CA GLU A 44 0.00 2.60 -14.08
C GLU A 44 -0.79 3.64 -13.28
N ALA A 45 -1.20 3.29 -12.05
CA ALA A 45 -1.95 4.18 -11.18
C ALA A 45 -1.14 5.43 -10.75
N CYS A 46 0.18 5.33 -10.71
CA CYS A 46 1.07 6.46 -10.44
C CYS A 46 1.34 7.33 -11.68
N ARG A 47 0.90 6.94 -12.87
CA ARG A 47 1.06 7.81 -14.05
C ARG A 47 0.21 9.06 -13.89
N PRO A 48 0.72 10.24 -14.30
CA PRO A 48 -0.09 11.43 -14.38
C PRO A 48 -1.27 11.20 -15.33
N PRO A 49 -2.43 11.83 -15.09
CA PRO A 49 -3.56 11.76 -16.00
C PRO A 49 -3.13 12.24 -17.39
N ALA A 50 -3.61 11.56 -18.43
CA ALA A 50 -3.31 11.93 -19.81
C ALA A 50 -4.01 13.25 -20.16
N GLY A 51 -3.27 14.36 -20.10
CA GLY A 51 -3.72 15.69 -20.52
C GLY A 51 -3.09 16.81 -19.68
N GLY A 52 -2.18 17.56 -20.30
CA GLY A 52 -1.79 18.91 -19.92
C GLY A 52 -2.29 19.89 -20.96
#